data_AF-A0A429J7A2-F1
#
_entry.id   AF-A0A429J7A2-F1
#
_cell.length_a   1.000
_cell.length_b   1.000
_cell.length_c   1.000
_cell.angle_alpha   90.00
_cell.angle_beta   90.00
_cell.angle_gamma   90.00
#
_symmetry.space_group_name_H-M   'P 1'
#
loop_
_entity.id
_entity.type
_entity.pdbx_description
1 polymer ?
#
loop_
_entity_poly.entity_id
_entity_poly.type
_entity_poly.pdbx_seq_one_letter_code
_entity_poly.pdbx_strand_id
1 'polypeptide(L)'
;MGWGDRTGAEWARLEPHLPRNVGWGRRWKSHRRVVNGILFRLRTGIPWRDMPTRFGNWKTVYERHRWWSADGTWERMLRAVLAEGRIDWSMVSVDSTVCRAHQHAAGARRKASRKPRTRIRPAQHRPAGGRPRTCPDHLSGDKAYSSRRNRRYLWRWHIKHTIPERRDQQTHRRNRGSKGGRPTDFKHAQYARRREVEGTINRIKNSRAMATRYDKRTYVFHGTVTVAALRRWLRP
;
A
#
# COMPACT_ATOMS: atom_id res chain seq x y z
N MET A 1 -1.05 14.32 23.83
CA MET A 1 0.19 13.90 23.14
C MET A 1 0.34 14.63 21.80
N GLY A 2 1.46 15.32 21.60
CA GLY A 2 1.66 16.37 20.59
C GLY A 2 1.62 15.95 19.11
N TRP A 3 1.18 16.90 18.28
CA TRP A 3 0.68 16.78 16.90
C TRP A 3 1.72 16.55 15.80
N GLY A 4 2.81 15.81 16.06
CA GLY A 4 3.84 15.65 15.03
C GLY A 4 5.02 14.76 15.36
N ASP A 5 5.31 14.46 16.63
CA ASP A 5 6.55 13.76 16.96
C ASP A 5 6.31 12.28 17.19
N ARG A 6 6.94 11.47 16.34
CA ARG A 6 7.12 10.05 16.64
C ARG A 6 7.84 9.90 17.96
N THR A 7 7.41 8.93 18.76
CA THR A 7 8.14 8.55 19.98
C THR A 7 9.56 8.13 19.60
N GLY A 8 10.52 8.25 20.53
CA GLY A 8 11.90 7.81 20.28
C GLY A 8 11.96 6.36 19.78
N ALA A 9 11.12 5.48 20.33
CA ALA A 9 11.01 4.08 19.95
C ALA A 9 10.52 3.86 18.51
N GLU A 10 9.45 4.54 18.08
CA GLU A 10 8.98 4.46 16.69
C GLU A 10 10.04 4.97 15.71
N TRP A 11 10.78 6.01 16.10
CA TRP A 11 11.85 6.58 15.27
C TRP A 11 13.04 5.63 15.15
N ALA A 12 13.46 4.99 16.24
CA ALA A 12 14.56 4.04 16.26
C ALA A 12 14.35 2.85 15.30
N ARG A 13 13.10 2.41 15.11
CA ARG A 13 12.76 1.37 14.11
C ARG A 13 12.86 1.87 12.67
N LEU A 14 12.64 3.16 12.43
CA LEU A 14 12.63 3.72 11.08
C LEU A 14 13.99 4.18 10.59
N GLU A 15 14.78 4.76 11.48
CA GLU A 15 16.04 5.43 11.16
C GLU A 15 17.03 4.56 10.37
N PRO A 16 17.24 3.27 10.71
CA PRO A 16 18.19 2.41 10.00
C PRO A 16 17.88 2.21 8.51
N HIS A 17 16.62 2.37 8.10
CA HIS A 17 16.17 2.09 6.73
C HIS A 17 16.13 3.33 5.83
N LEU A 18 16.35 4.51 6.41
CA LEU A 18 16.41 5.75 5.67
C LEU A 18 17.72 5.85 4.89
N PRO A 19 17.70 6.46 3.69
CA PRO A 19 18.93 6.63 2.92
C PRO A 19 19.94 7.43 3.73
N ARG A 20 21.17 6.93 3.83
CA ARG A 20 22.29 7.68 4.40
C ARG A 20 22.64 8.83 3.46
N ASN A 21 23.16 9.93 4.00
CA ASN A 21 23.76 10.99 3.18
C ASN A 21 24.97 10.39 2.45
N VAL A 22 24.78 9.95 1.21
CA VAL A 22 25.85 9.42 0.36
C VAL A 22 26.00 10.33 -0.85
N GLY A 23 26.85 11.36 -0.74
CA GLY A 23 27.31 12.15 -1.89
C GLY A 23 27.40 13.66 -1.71
N TRP A 24 28.15 14.27 -2.65
CA TRP A 24 28.48 15.70 -2.76
C TRP A 24 27.24 16.58 -2.93
N GLY A 25 27.02 17.48 -1.98
CA GLY A 25 25.91 18.44 -1.94
C GLY A 25 25.57 18.90 -0.53
N ARG A 26 24.63 19.85 -0.39
CA ARG A 26 24.23 20.41 0.91
C ARG A 26 23.59 19.31 1.77
N ARG A 27 24.09 19.16 3.01
CA ARG A 27 23.66 18.13 3.99
C ARG A 27 22.13 18.07 4.07
N TRP A 28 21.57 16.87 3.94
CA TRP A 28 20.13 16.67 4.10
C TRP A 28 19.68 17.18 5.48
N LYS A 29 18.64 18.03 5.50
CA LYS A 29 17.96 18.41 6.75
C LYS A 29 17.46 17.16 7.49
N SER A 30 17.38 17.24 8.83
CA SER A 30 16.90 16.17 9.73
C SER A 30 15.78 15.33 9.12
N HIS A 31 16.03 14.03 8.97
CA HIS A 31 15.03 13.10 8.44
C HIS A 31 13.80 13.03 9.33
N ARG A 32 13.99 13.03 10.66
CA ARG A 32 12.90 12.99 11.63
C ARG A 32 11.92 14.12 11.39
N ARG A 33 12.42 15.35 11.26
CA ARG A 33 11.59 16.54 10.99
C ARG A 33 10.80 16.41 9.67
N VAL A 34 11.45 15.91 8.62
CA VAL A 34 10.82 15.72 7.30
C VAL A 34 9.76 14.62 7.34
N VAL A 35 10.08 13.46 7.92
CA VAL A 35 9.14 12.34 8.07
C VAL A 35 7.93 12.77 8.90
N ASN A 36 8.14 13.52 9.99
CA ASN A 36 7.06 14.08 10.81
C ASN A 36 6.16 15.02 9.99
N GLY A 37 6.73 15.88 9.14
CA GLY A 37 5.98 16.73 8.22
C GLY A 37 5.13 15.95 7.22
N ILE A 38 5.67 14.86 6.66
CA ILE A 38 4.95 13.98 5.72
C ILE A 38 3.77 13.29 6.42
N LEU A 39 3.97 12.79 7.64
CA LEU A 39 2.93 12.15 8.43
C LEU A 39 1.85 13.14 8.89
N PHE A 40 2.25 14.38 9.21
CA PHE A 40 1.33 15.46 9.50
C PHE A 40 0.43 15.73 8.29
N ARG A 41 1.01 15.95 7.10
CA ARG A 41 0.26 16.15 5.86
C ARG A 41 -0.64 14.95 5.55
N LEU A 42 -0.16 13.73 5.73
CA LEU A 42 -0.94 12.50 5.50
C LEU A 42 -2.24 12.51 6.34
N ARG A 43 -2.12 12.88 7.61
CA ARG A 43 -3.25 12.92 8.55
C ARG A 43 -4.22 14.06 8.24
N THR A 44 -3.73 15.28 8.01
CA THR A 44 -4.57 16.48 7.88
C THR A 44 -5.09 16.69 6.47
N GLY A 45 -4.39 16.20 5.45
CA GLY A 45 -4.74 16.38 4.04
C GLY A 45 -4.54 17.80 3.54
N ILE A 46 -3.90 18.68 4.31
CA ILE A 46 -3.65 20.07 3.90
C ILE A 46 -2.79 20.13 2.63
N PRO A 47 -2.95 21.19 1.81
CA PRO A 47 -2.01 21.49 0.75
C PRO A 47 -0.58 21.55 1.29
N TRP A 48 0.39 21.10 0.48
CA TRP A 48 1.79 21.13 0.89
C TRP A 48 2.26 22.53 1.27
N ARG A 49 1.78 23.57 0.57
CA ARG A 49 2.15 24.98 0.81
C ARG A 49 1.74 25.50 2.18
N ASP A 50 0.68 24.94 2.76
CA ASP A 50 0.11 25.39 4.05
C ASP A 50 0.71 24.63 5.24
N MET A 51 1.74 23.82 4.99
CA MET A 51 2.35 22.99 6.02
C MET A 51 3.07 23.85 7.07
N PRO A 52 2.90 23.57 8.37
CA PRO A 52 3.55 24.30 9.45
C PRO A 52 5.08 24.35 9.30
N THR A 53 5.66 25.53 9.48
CA THR A 53 7.09 25.81 9.34
C THR A 53 7.98 25.02 10.32
N ARG A 54 7.42 24.53 11.45
CA ARG A 54 8.12 23.62 12.39
C ARG A 54 8.68 22.36 11.72
N PHE A 55 8.08 21.90 10.63
CA PHE A 55 8.57 20.76 9.84
C PHE A 55 9.61 21.15 8.79
N GLY A 56 9.97 22.44 8.72
CA GLY A 56 10.84 23.04 7.73
C GLY A 56 10.10 23.52 6.49
N ASN A 57 10.87 23.94 5.48
CA ASN A 57 10.34 24.41 4.21
C ASN A 57 9.52 23.30 3.52
N TRP A 58 8.27 23.60 3.19
CA TRP A 58 7.34 22.66 2.55
C TRP A 58 7.86 22.05 1.27
N LYS A 59 8.61 22.82 0.46
CA LYS A 59 9.18 22.34 -0.80
C LYS A 59 10.17 21.22 -0.54
N THR A 60 10.99 21.35 0.50
CA THR A 60 11.94 20.30 0.93
C THR A 60 11.23 19.03 1.37
N VAL A 61 10.13 19.15 2.13
CA VAL A 61 9.36 17.97 2.61
C VAL A 61 8.66 17.28 1.45
N TYR A 62 8.02 18.06 0.57
CA TYR A 62 7.38 17.55 -0.64
C TYR A 62 8.38 16.86 -1.58
N GLU A 63 9.53 17.48 -1.86
CA GLU A 63 10.57 16.90 -2.72
C GLU A 63 11.11 15.59 -2.15
N ARG A 64 11.32 15.53 -0.83
CA ARG A 64 11.72 14.29 -0.15
C ARG A 64 10.69 13.19 -0.33
N HIS A 65 9.42 13.50 -0.06
CA HIS A 65 8.34 12.55 -0.25
C HIS A 65 8.30 12.07 -1.71
N ARG A 66 8.32 13.00 -2.67
CA ARG A 66 8.30 12.69 -4.10
C ARG A 66 9.47 11.79 -4.54
N TRP A 67 10.68 12.04 -4.04
CA TRP A 67 11.86 11.24 -4.37
C TRP A 67 11.81 9.85 -3.74
N TRP A 68 11.50 9.76 -2.45
CA TRP A 68 11.36 8.47 -1.76
C TRP A 68 10.22 7.61 -2.30
N SER A 69 9.15 8.24 -2.80
CA SER A 69 8.07 7.56 -3.52
C SER A 69 8.49 7.11 -4.93
N ALA A 70 9.48 7.76 -5.54
CA ALA A 70 9.99 7.36 -6.85
C ALA A 70 11.00 6.21 -6.73
N ASP A 71 11.94 6.31 -5.79
CA ASP A 71 13.05 5.38 -5.61
C ASP A 71 12.71 4.11 -4.83
N GLY A 72 11.53 4.04 -4.21
CA GLY A 72 11.08 2.86 -3.47
C GLY A 72 11.49 2.84 -1.99
N THR A 73 11.97 3.96 -1.45
CA THR A 73 12.40 4.05 -0.04
C THR A 73 11.27 3.73 0.93
N TRP A 74 10.05 4.22 0.67
CA TRP A 74 8.91 3.90 1.53
C TRP A 74 8.59 2.41 1.55
N GLU A 75 8.63 1.77 0.38
CA GLU A 75 8.37 0.36 0.20
C GLU A 75 9.42 -0.49 0.92
N ARG A 76 10.69 -0.08 0.87
CA ARG A 76 11.78 -0.74 1.59
C ARG A 76 11.61 -0.62 3.11
N MET A 77 11.23 0.57 3.60
CA MET A 77 10.94 0.78 5.02
C MET A 77 9.75 -0.06 5.48
N LEU A 78 8.67 -0.10 4.71
CA LEU A 78 7.52 -0.94 5.02
C LEU A 78 7.90 -2.42 5.08
N ARG A 79 8.67 -2.92 4.11
CA ARG A 79 9.14 -4.31 4.12
C ARG A 79 10.00 -4.64 5.33
N ALA A 80 10.87 -3.72 5.75
CA ALA A 80 11.71 -3.94 6.92
C ALA A 80 10.87 -4.04 8.21
N VAL A 81 9.94 -3.10 8.41
CA VAL A 81 9.01 -3.13 9.55
C VAL A 81 8.13 -4.38 9.54
N LEU A 82 7.71 -4.83 8.36
CA LEU A 82 6.95 -6.07 8.19
C LEU A 82 7.78 -7.32 8.51
N ALA A 83 9.09 -7.30 8.24
CA ALA A 83 10.00 -8.42 8.53
C ALA A 83 10.31 -8.55 10.04
N GLU A 84 10.22 -7.47 10.81
CA GLU A 84 10.26 -7.51 12.28
C GLU A 84 9.01 -8.18 12.86
N GLY A 85 7.89 -8.14 12.14
CA GLY A 85 6.64 -8.76 12.53
C GLY A 85 6.57 -10.23 12.11
N ARG A 86 6.01 -11.08 12.98
CA ARG A 86 5.55 -12.42 12.58
C ARG A 86 4.26 -12.26 11.78
N ILE A 87 4.37 -12.10 10.46
CA ILE A 87 3.21 -12.14 9.56
C ILE A 87 2.67 -13.56 9.55
N ASP A 88 1.43 -13.72 9.99
CA ASP A 88 0.68 -14.96 9.81
C ASP A 88 0.29 -15.11 8.32
N TRP A 89 0.81 -16.14 7.67
CA TRP A 89 0.52 -16.48 6.28
C TRP A 89 -0.58 -17.56 6.13
N SER A 90 -1.15 -18.03 7.25
CA SER A 90 -2.22 -19.03 7.25
C SER A 90 -3.43 -18.57 6.45
N MET A 91 -3.68 -17.26 6.42
CA MET A 91 -4.76 -16.67 5.66
C MET A 91 -4.44 -15.26 5.21
N VAL A 92 -4.56 -15.01 3.90
CA VAL A 92 -4.43 -13.70 3.28
C VAL A 92 -5.77 -13.25 2.70
N SER A 93 -6.25 -12.09 3.12
CA SER A 93 -7.48 -11.49 2.61
C SER A 93 -7.15 -10.39 1.61
N VAL A 94 -7.76 -10.44 0.42
CA VAL A 94 -7.57 -9.45 -0.65
C VAL A 94 -8.85 -8.67 -0.88
N ASP A 95 -8.74 -7.35 -0.82
CA ASP A 95 -9.81 -6.44 -1.18
C ASP A 95 -9.25 -5.21 -1.93
N SER A 96 -10.12 -4.54 -2.69
CA SER A 96 -9.75 -3.35 -3.46
C SER A 96 -10.63 -2.17 -3.13
N THR A 97 -10.06 -0.98 -3.25
CA THR A 97 -10.80 0.28 -3.21
C THR A 97 -10.35 1.22 -4.29
N VAL A 98 -11.25 2.12 -4.65
CA VAL A 98 -10.95 3.25 -5.52
C VAL A 98 -10.89 4.53 -4.68
N CYS A 99 -9.79 5.29 -4.85
CA CYS A 99 -9.66 6.66 -4.37
C CYS A 99 -9.59 7.58 -5.60
N ARG A 100 -10.69 8.31 -5.86
CA ARG A 100 -10.76 9.29 -6.96
C ARG A 100 -9.79 10.44 -6.68
N ALA A 101 -9.14 10.92 -7.73
CA ALA A 101 -8.32 12.12 -7.61
C ALA A 101 -9.22 13.36 -7.50
N HIS A 102 -8.82 14.34 -6.70
CA HIS A 102 -9.48 15.65 -6.65
C HIS A 102 -9.52 16.29 -8.04
N GLN A 103 -10.51 17.15 -8.32
CA GLN A 103 -10.59 17.89 -9.59
C GLN A 103 -9.33 18.72 -9.88
N HIS A 104 -8.69 19.32 -8.88
CA HIS A 104 -7.40 20.02 -9.03
C HIS A 104 -6.21 19.10 -9.36
N ALA A 105 -6.38 17.79 -9.19
CA ALA A 105 -5.45 16.77 -9.66
C ALA A 105 -5.89 16.15 -11.01
N ALA A 106 -7.08 16.50 -11.51
CA ALA A 106 -7.56 16.12 -12.83
C ALA A 106 -6.72 16.80 -13.94
N GLY A 107 -6.73 16.21 -15.13
CA GLY A 107 -5.92 16.67 -16.27
C GLY A 107 -4.48 16.14 -16.29
N ALA A 108 -4.07 15.33 -15.30
CA ALA A 108 -2.82 14.59 -15.40
C ALA A 108 -2.85 13.63 -16.61
N ARG A 109 -1.73 13.53 -17.35
CA ARG A 109 -1.58 12.63 -18.50
C ARG A 109 -2.04 11.21 -18.14
N ARG A 110 -2.85 10.60 -19.02
CA ARG A 110 -3.33 9.21 -18.88
C ARG A 110 -2.19 8.17 -18.94
N LYS A 111 -1.06 8.50 -19.57
CA LYS A 111 0.14 7.65 -19.60
C LYS A 111 0.81 7.60 -18.22
N ALA A 112 1.40 6.45 -17.88
CA ALA A 112 2.16 6.28 -16.64
C ALA A 112 3.20 7.39 -16.47
N SER A 113 3.20 8.07 -15.32
CA SER A 113 4.14 9.14 -15.06
C SER A 113 5.56 8.57 -14.99
N ARG A 114 6.46 9.07 -15.85
CA ARG A 114 7.87 8.68 -15.82
C ARG A 114 8.46 9.04 -14.47
N LYS A 115 8.94 8.03 -13.73
CA LYS A 115 9.65 8.26 -12.47
C LYS A 115 10.94 9.05 -12.78
N PRO A 116 11.32 10.05 -11.96
CA PRO A 116 12.59 10.73 -12.14
C PRO A 116 13.73 9.69 -12.09
N ARG A 117 14.71 9.81 -12.98
CA ARG A 117 15.93 9.00 -12.94
C ARG A 117 16.69 9.37 -11.66
N THR A 118 16.70 8.50 -10.66
CA THR A 118 17.50 8.70 -9.46
C THR A 118 18.94 8.26 -9.74
N ARG A 119 19.91 9.12 -9.42
CA ARG A 119 21.36 8.83 -9.56
C ARG A 119 21.77 7.69 -8.62
N ILE A 120 21.17 7.66 -7.43
CA ILE A 120 21.16 6.50 -6.56
C ILE A 120 20.08 5.58 -7.13
N ARG A 121 20.49 4.50 -7.80
CA ARG A 121 19.64 3.33 -7.97
C ARG A 121 19.74 2.56 -6.66
N PRO A 122 18.84 2.72 -5.67
CA PRO A 122 18.72 1.66 -4.69
C PRO A 122 18.45 0.39 -5.50
N ALA A 123 19.13 -0.71 -5.17
CA ALA A 123 18.95 -1.98 -5.86
C ALA A 123 17.44 -2.19 -6.04
N GLN A 124 16.97 -2.05 -7.28
CA GLN A 124 15.58 -2.31 -7.56
C GLN A 124 15.44 -3.79 -7.24
N HIS A 125 14.75 -4.09 -6.14
CA HIS A 125 14.30 -5.43 -5.92
C HIS A 125 13.27 -5.65 -7.03
N ARG A 126 13.76 -6.11 -8.19
CA ARG A 126 12.92 -6.78 -9.17
C ARG A 126 12.06 -7.73 -8.33
N PRO A 127 10.73 -7.75 -8.48
CA PRO A 127 10.06 -9.03 -8.30
C PRO A 127 10.70 -9.88 -9.40
N ALA A 128 11.78 -10.57 -9.03
CA ALA A 128 12.39 -11.54 -9.93
C ALA A 128 11.22 -12.42 -10.38
N GLY A 129 11.11 -12.66 -11.69
CA GLY A 129 10.14 -13.58 -12.26
C GLY A 129 10.41 -14.99 -11.75
N GLY A 130 10.04 -15.23 -10.50
CA GLY A 130 10.33 -16.40 -9.70
C GLY A 130 9.25 -16.57 -8.65
N ARG A 131 9.23 -17.75 -8.03
CA ARG A 131 8.23 -18.16 -7.05
C ARG A 131 8.06 -17.10 -5.95
N PRO A 132 6.81 -16.74 -5.56
CA PRO A 132 6.60 -15.91 -4.37
C PRO A 132 7.38 -16.50 -3.21
N ARG A 133 8.24 -15.69 -2.55
CA ARG A 133 9.08 -16.17 -1.44
C ARG A 133 8.26 -16.67 -0.25
N THR A 134 6.99 -16.26 -0.18
CA THR A 134 5.98 -16.75 0.77
C THR A 134 4.68 -17.01 0.01
N CYS A 135 4.13 -18.21 0.15
CA CYS A 135 2.87 -18.62 -0.44
C CYS A 135 1.85 -18.76 0.70
N PRO A 136 0.72 -18.04 0.67
CA PRO A 136 -0.27 -18.17 1.73
C PRO A 136 -0.96 -19.53 1.65
N ASP A 137 -1.31 -20.10 2.80
CA ASP A 137 -2.03 -21.37 2.86
C ASP A 137 -3.46 -21.22 2.34
N HIS A 138 -4.07 -20.05 2.61
CA HIS A 138 -5.43 -19.73 2.21
C HIS A 138 -5.59 -18.28 1.75
N LEU A 139 -6.35 -18.05 0.69
CA LEU A 139 -6.72 -16.73 0.17
C LEU A 139 -8.22 -16.49 0.28
N SER A 140 -8.62 -15.39 0.92
CA SER A 140 -10.01 -14.92 0.90
C SER A 140 -10.14 -13.70 -0.02
N GLY A 141 -11.26 -13.58 -0.73
CA GLY A 141 -11.48 -12.44 -1.61
C GLY A 141 -12.93 -12.27 -2.03
N ASP A 142 -13.24 -11.08 -2.55
CA ASP A 142 -14.58 -10.76 -3.05
C ASP A 142 -14.98 -11.55 -4.29
N LYS A 143 -16.31 -11.67 -4.51
CA LYS A 143 -16.88 -12.18 -5.75
C LYS A 143 -16.38 -11.45 -7.01
N ALA A 144 -15.90 -10.20 -6.87
CA ALA A 144 -15.22 -9.49 -7.94
C ALA A 144 -14.02 -10.27 -8.51
N TYR A 145 -13.35 -11.07 -7.67
CA TYR A 145 -12.17 -11.87 -8.02
C TYR A 145 -12.47 -13.30 -8.46
N SER A 146 -13.75 -13.68 -8.67
CA SER A 146 -14.17 -15.06 -8.98
C SER A 146 -13.71 -15.61 -10.34
N SER A 147 -12.96 -14.83 -11.13
CA SER A 147 -12.58 -15.16 -12.50
C SER A 147 -11.84 -16.51 -12.61
N ARG A 148 -12.08 -17.22 -13.72
CA ARG A 148 -11.38 -18.49 -14.03
C ARG A 148 -9.86 -18.33 -14.05
N ARG A 149 -9.36 -17.17 -14.52
CA ARG A 149 -7.93 -16.85 -14.54
C ARG A 149 -7.35 -16.80 -13.12
N ASN A 150 -8.03 -16.11 -12.19
CA ASN A 150 -7.60 -16.04 -10.81
C ASN A 150 -7.64 -17.41 -10.14
N ARG A 151 -8.73 -18.17 -10.33
CA ARG A 151 -8.83 -19.53 -9.80
C ARG A 151 -7.70 -20.42 -10.32
N ARG A 152 -7.46 -20.43 -11.64
CA ARG A 152 -6.37 -21.22 -12.26
C ARG A 152 -5.00 -20.83 -11.69
N TYR A 153 -4.77 -19.54 -11.43
CA TYR A 153 -3.54 -19.08 -10.77
C TYR A 153 -3.42 -19.69 -9.37
N LEU A 154 -4.45 -19.59 -8.54
CA LEU A 154 -4.45 -20.13 -7.17
C LEU A 154 -4.24 -21.65 -7.15
N TRP A 155 -4.93 -22.38 -8.05
CA TRP A 155 -4.76 -23.82 -8.25
C TRP A 155 -3.33 -24.20 -8.63
N ARG A 156 -2.74 -23.52 -9.62
CA ARG A 156 -1.35 -23.77 -10.07
C ARG A 156 -0.33 -23.63 -8.93
N TRP A 157 -0.63 -22.78 -7.95
CA TRP A 157 0.23 -22.52 -6.80
C TRP A 157 -0.19 -23.24 -5.52
N HIS A 158 -1.19 -24.14 -5.59
CA HIS A 158 -1.73 -24.89 -4.44
C HIS A 158 -2.23 -24.00 -3.29
N ILE A 159 -2.70 -22.79 -3.60
CA ILE A 159 -3.27 -21.87 -2.62
C ILE A 159 -4.75 -22.21 -2.47
N LYS A 160 -5.19 -22.58 -1.27
CA LYS A 160 -6.62 -22.77 -0.98
C LYS A 160 -7.32 -21.42 -1.05
N HIS A 161 -8.58 -21.35 -1.50
CA HIS A 161 -9.25 -20.05 -1.59
C HIS A 161 -10.74 -20.08 -1.33
N THR A 162 -11.22 -19.01 -0.68
CA THR A 162 -12.64 -18.72 -0.44
C THR A 162 -13.00 -17.47 -1.20
N ILE A 163 -13.51 -17.65 -2.42
CA ILE A 163 -13.99 -16.58 -3.29
C ILE A 163 -15.41 -16.95 -3.73
N PRO A 164 -16.44 -16.20 -3.33
CA PRO A 164 -17.80 -16.46 -3.76
C PRO A 164 -17.94 -16.37 -5.29
N GLU A 165 -18.78 -17.21 -5.87
CA GLU A 165 -19.22 -17.04 -7.26
C GLU A 165 -20.24 -15.91 -7.37
N ARG A 166 -20.19 -15.17 -8.48
CA ARG A 166 -21.23 -14.18 -8.79
C ARG A 166 -22.54 -14.90 -9.14
N ARG A 167 -23.69 -14.25 -8.89
CA ARG A 167 -25.02 -14.87 -9.06
C ARG A 167 -25.26 -15.35 -10.50
N ASP A 168 -24.88 -14.54 -11.49
CA ASP A 168 -24.90 -14.89 -12.91
C ASP A 168 -24.05 -16.14 -13.23
N GLN A 169 -22.85 -16.25 -12.65
CA GLN A 169 -21.99 -17.42 -12.82
C GLN A 169 -22.64 -18.68 -12.25
N GLN A 170 -23.30 -18.57 -11.09
CA GLN A 170 -24.04 -19.67 -10.49
C GLN A 170 -25.21 -20.11 -11.39
N THR A 171 -25.97 -19.16 -11.95
CA THR A 171 -27.06 -19.44 -12.89
C THR A 171 -26.55 -20.11 -14.17
N HIS A 172 -25.52 -19.56 -14.81
CA HIS A 172 -24.91 -20.17 -15.99
C HIS A 172 -24.38 -21.58 -15.74
N ARG A 173 -23.85 -21.84 -14.55
CA ARG A 173 -23.41 -23.17 -14.14
C ARG A 173 -24.60 -24.14 -14.05
N ARG A 174 -25.67 -23.74 -13.35
CA ARG A 174 -26.91 -24.52 -13.22
C ARG A 174 -27.53 -24.81 -14.59
N ASN A 175 -27.57 -23.82 -15.47
CA ASN A 175 -28.13 -23.96 -16.82
C ASN A 175 -27.34 -24.95 -17.70
N ARG A 176 -26.06 -25.21 -17.41
CA ARG A 176 -25.26 -26.24 -18.11
C ARG A 176 -25.45 -27.66 -17.56
N GLY A 177 -26.24 -27.84 -16.50
CA GLY A 177 -26.48 -29.15 -15.88
C GLY A 177 -25.18 -29.84 -15.48
N SER A 178 -25.03 -31.10 -15.88
CA SER A 178 -23.83 -31.92 -15.63
C SER A 178 -22.53 -31.32 -16.20
N LYS A 179 -22.62 -30.57 -17.31
CA LYS A 179 -21.47 -29.87 -17.94
C LYS A 179 -21.05 -28.60 -17.20
N GLY A 180 -21.82 -28.18 -16.18
CA GLY A 180 -21.54 -26.98 -15.37
C GLY A 180 -20.42 -27.16 -14.36
N GLY A 181 -20.16 -28.39 -13.92
CA GLY A 181 -19.20 -28.70 -12.86
C GLY A 181 -19.71 -28.40 -11.44
N ARG A 182 -18.93 -28.82 -10.45
CA ARG A 182 -19.27 -28.77 -9.01
C ARG A 182 -19.32 -27.32 -8.49
N PRO A 183 -20.28 -26.97 -7.61
CA PRO A 183 -20.26 -25.68 -6.94
C PRO A 183 -18.97 -25.50 -6.15
N THR A 184 -18.51 -24.26 -6.04
CA THR A 184 -17.34 -23.94 -5.21
C THR A 184 -17.71 -24.04 -3.74
N ASP A 185 -16.96 -24.84 -2.98
CA ASP A 185 -17.08 -24.93 -1.52
C ASP A 185 -16.85 -23.55 -0.89
N PHE A 186 -17.85 -23.04 -0.17
CA PHE A 186 -17.84 -21.70 0.42
C PHE A 186 -17.79 -21.78 1.94
N LYS A 187 -16.63 -21.44 2.51
CA LYS A 187 -16.38 -21.53 3.95
C LYS A 187 -16.73 -20.21 4.64
N HIS A 188 -17.95 -20.12 5.18
CA HIS A 188 -18.47 -18.92 5.86
C HIS A 188 -17.54 -18.37 6.96
N ALA A 189 -16.99 -19.24 7.82
CA ALA A 189 -16.11 -18.83 8.92
C ALA A 189 -14.83 -18.14 8.42
N GLN A 190 -14.24 -18.63 7.33
CA GLN A 190 -13.05 -18.02 6.71
C GLN A 190 -13.40 -16.70 6.02
N TYR A 191 -14.60 -16.61 5.43
CA TYR A 191 -15.06 -15.38 4.79
C TYR A 191 -15.38 -14.27 5.80
N ALA A 192 -15.81 -14.60 7.02
CA ALA A 192 -16.11 -13.62 8.08
C ALA A 192 -14.89 -12.76 8.47
N ARG A 193 -13.68 -13.33 8.41
CA ARG A 193 -12.42 -12.60 8.68
C ARG A 193 -12.10 -11.52 7.64
N ARG A 194 -12.84 -11.44 6.53
CA ARG A 194 -12.74 -10.34 5.56
C ARG A 194 -12.97 -8.96 6.21
N ARG A 195 -13.77 -8.87 7.28
CA ARG A 195 -13.97 -7.62 8.03
C ARG A 195 -12.64 -6.98 8.46
N GLU A 196 -11.60 -7.78 8.70
CA GLU A 196 -10.27 -7.30 9.07
C GLU A 196 -9.61 -6.49 7.94
N VAL A 197 -9.68 -6.98 6.69
CA VAL A 197 -9.10 -6.27 5.54
C VAL A 197 -9.89 -5.02 5.22
N GLU A 198 -11.22 -5.08 5.28
CA GLU A 198 -12.09 -3.92 5.07
C GLU A 198 -11.85 -2.85 6.14
N GLY A 199 -11.78 -3.24 7.41
CA GLY A 199 -11.45 -2.36 8.52
C GLY A 199 -10.05 -1.76 8.40
N THR A 200 -9.09 -2.49 7.83
CA THR A 200 -7.73 -1.99 7.55
C THR A 200 -7.75 -0.95 6.44
N ILE A 201 -8.42 -1.24 5.33
CA ILE A 201 -8.61 -0.30 4.21
C ILE A 201 -9.30 0.98 4.69
N ASN A 202 -10.37 0.86 5.48
CA ASN A 202 -11.08 1.99 6.03
C ASN A 202 -10.18 2.83 6.96
N ARG A 203 -9.39 2.19 7.82
CA ARG A 203 -8.41 2.89 8.68
C ARG A 203 -7.34 3.61 7.87
N ILE A 204 -6.87 3.02 6.77
CA ILE A 204 -5.93 3.68 5.85
C ILE A 204 -6.60 4.89 5.18
N LYS A 205 -7.86 4.76 4.75
CA LYS A 205 -8.66 5.85 4.17
C LYS A 205 -9.01 6.97 5.14
N ASN A 206 -8.98 6.74 6.46
CA ASN A 206 -9.12 7.81 7.45
C ASN A 206 -7.99 8.87 7.36
N SER A 207 -6.92 8.59 6.61
CA SER A 207 -5.95 9.62 6.24
C SER A 207 -6.56 10.59 5.21
N ARG A 208 -6.72 11.86 5.59
CA ARG A 208 -7.35 12.87 4.73
C ARG A 208 -6.61 13.03 3.40
N ALA A 209 -5.28 12.92 3.38
CA ALA A 209 -4.52 13.00 2.13
C ALA A 209 -4.84 11.88 1.12
N MET A 210 -5.29 10.72 1.59
CA MET A 210 -5.77 9.64 0.72
C MET A 210 -7.22 9.84 0.28
N ALA A 211 -8.07 10.32 1.20
CA ALA A 211 -9.48 10.58 0.91
C ALA A 211 -9.67 11.66 -0.16
N THR A 212 -8.93 12.77 -0.09
CA THR A 212 -9.04 13.87 -1.07
C THR A 212 -8.13 13.70 -2.27
N ARG A 213 -7.03 12.96 -2.16
CA ARG A 213 -6.03 12.68 -3.22
C ARG A 213 -5.79 13.88 -4.16
N TYR A 214 -4.91 14.79 -3.73
CA TYR A 214 -4.38 15.87 -4.57
C TYR A 214 -3.15 15.47 -5.41
N ASP A 215 -2.64 14.24 -5.22
CA ASP A 215 -1.42 13.78 -5.87
C ASP A 215 -1.64 13.47 -7.37
N LYS A 216 -1.09 14.32 -8.24
CA LYS A 216 -1.17 14.19 -9.72
C LYS A 216 -0.40 12.98 -10.29
N ARG A 217 0.61 12.50 -9.57
CA ARG A 217 1.51 11.41 -10.04
C ARG A 217 1.21 10.13 -9.28
N THR A 218 1.01 9.04 -10.00
CA THR A 218 0.63 7.74 -9.42
C THR A 218 1.66 7.22 -8.43
N TYR A 219 2.95 7.38 -8.71
CA TYR A 219 4.01 6.94 -7.79
C TYR A 219 4.03 7.76 -6.49
N VAL A 220 3.70 9.04 -6.53
CA VAL A 220 3.60 9.87 -5.31
C VAL A 220 2.44 9.38 -4.46
N PHE A 221 1.29 9.13 -5.09
CA PHE A 221 0.13 8.55 -4.40
C PHE A 221 0.43 7.15 -3.82
N HIS A 222 1.13 6.29 -4.56
CA HIS A 222 1.60 4.99 -4.05
C HIS A 222 2.48 5.16 -2.79
N GLY A 223 3.38 6.13 -2.78
CA GLY A 223 4.14 6.47 -1.59
C GLY A 223 3.27 6.96 -0.44
N THR A 224 2.24 7.78 -0.69
CA THR A 224 1.25 8.19 0.33
C THR A 224 0.58 6.98 0.98
N VAL A 225 0.12 6.02 0.16
CA VAL A 225 -0.49 4.75 0.63
C VAL A 225 0.52 3.94 1.45
N THR A 226 1.76 3.83 0.97
CA THR A 226 2.82 3.06 1.63
C THR A 226 3.19 3.65 2.99
N VAL A 227 3.26 4.99 3.09
CA VAL A 227 3.50 5.69 4.37
C VAL A 227 2.33 5.50 5.33
N ALA A 228 1.09 5.48 4.84
CA ALA A 228 -0.08 5.21 5.66
C ALA A 228 -0.07 3.79 6.24
N ALA A 229 0.27 2.79 5.42
CA ALA A 229 0.46 1.41 5.87
C ALA A 229 1.61 1.32 6.90
N LEU A 230 2.76 1.94 6.61
CA LEU A 230 3.91 1.99 7.51
C LEU A 230 3.55 2.60 8.87
N ARG A 231 2.81 3.71 8.89
CA ARG A 231 2.33 4.36 10.12
C ARG A 231 1.42 3.41 10.93
N ARG A 232 0.58 2.62 10.26
CA ARG A 232 -0.31 1.67 10.94
C ARG A 232 0.44 0.53 11.61
N TRP A 233 1.50 0.04 10.98
CA TRP A 233 2.35 -1.05 11.50
C TRP A 233 3.31 -0.62 12.62
N LEU A 234 3.66 0.67 12.67
CA LEU A 234 4.52 1.21 13.73
C LEU A 234 3.78 1.56 15.00
N ARG A 235 2.43 1.65 14.94
CA ARG A 235 1.58 1.82 16.11
C ARG A 235 1.12 0.42 16.56
N PRO A 236 1.57 -0.06 17.74
CA PRO A 236 1.03 -1.29 18.32
C PRO A 236 -0.50 -1.21 18.43
#